data_AF-A0A3N7IDN4-F1
#
_entry.id   AF-A0A3N7IDN4-F1
#
_cell.length_a   1.000
_cell.length_b   1.000
_cell.length_c   1.000
_cell.angle_alpha   90.00
_cell.angle_beta   90.00
_cell.angle_gamma   90.00
#
_symmetry.space_group_name_H-M   'P 1'
#
loop_
_entity.id
_entity.type
_entity.pdbx_description
1 polymer ?
#
loop_
_entity_poly.entity_id
_entity_poly.type
_entity_poly.pdbx_seq_one_letter_code
_entity_poly.pdbx_strand_id
1 'polypeptide(L)'
;MRAKRVIFCFLLSGACIAAVSETAAQDTIRQIDIQKGQVYLNLPVSESNPLTRMRISDGDKLLDQFTLKLTDSKPDYWVFFDVSRHQGKTLSVAVSHEN
;
A
#
# COMPACT_ATOMS: atom_id res chain seq x y z
N MET A 1 -45.09 10.67 51.97
CA MET A 1 -44.35 9.44 51.58
C MET A 1 -43.23 9.86 50.62
N ARG A 2 -41.98 9.54 50.94
CA ARG A 2 -40.77 10.05 50.25
C ARG A 2 -40.52 9.29 48.94
N ALA A 3 -40.44 10.01 47.82
CA ALA A 3 -40.01 9.49 46.53
C ALA A 3 -38.51 9.13 46.60
N LYS A 4 -38.18 7.86 46.39
CA LYS A 4 -36.79 7.38 46.30
C LYS A 4 -36.27 7.68 44.89
N ARG A 5 -35.27 8.56 44.80
CA ARG A 5 -34.49 8.83 43.59
C ARG A 5 -33.67 7.58 43.26
N VAL A 6 -33.91 6.97 42.10
CA VAL A 6 -33.05 5.91 41.57
C VAL A 6 -31.89 6.60 40.86
N ILE A 7 -30.75 6.65 41.55
CA ILE A 7 -29.45 7.02 40.97
C ILE A 7 -29.02 5.82 40.13
N PHE A 8 -29.07 5.96 38.81
CA PHE A 8 -28.56 4.96 37.89
C PHE A 8 -27.04 5.15 37.76
N CYS A 9 -26.30 4.46 38.62
CA CYS A 9 -24.86 4.27 38.46
C CYS A 9 -24.61 3.44 37.19
N PHE A 10 -24.25 4.10 36.08
CA PHE A 10 -23.63 3.42 34.95
C PHE A 10 -22.25 2.94 35.39
N LEU A 11 -22.20 1.69 35.84
CA LEU A 11 -20.98 0.93 36.04
C LEU A 11 -20.17 0.95 34.74
N LEU A 12 -18.92 1.37 34.83
CA LEU A 12 -17.89 1.21 33.81
C LEU A 12 -17.81 -0.26 33.39
N SER A 13 -18.52 -0.64 32.33
CA SER A 13 -18.20 -1.83 31.54
C SER A 13 -17.03 -1.48 30.64
N GLY A 14 -15.82 -1.63 31.19
CA GLY A 14 -14.58 -1.64 30.43
C GLY A 14 -14.56 -2.86 29.51
N ALA A 15 -15.29 -2.79 28.40
CA ALA A 15 -15.07 -3.67 27.27
C ALA A 15 -13.74 -3.23 26.65
N CYS A 16 -12.67 -3.94 26.99
CA CYS A 16 -11.44 -3.90 26.21
C CYS A 16 -11.80 -4.31 24.78
N ILE A 17 -11.99 -3.33 23.91
CA ILE A 17 -11.91 -3.54 22.47
C ILE A 17 -10.45 -3.94 22.25
N ALA A 18 -10.19 -5.24 22.15
CA ALA A 18 -8.95 -5.73 21.58
C ALA A 18 -8.95 -5.23 20.14
N ALA A 19 -8.25 -4.13 19.89
CA ALA A 19 -7.94 -3.70 18.54
C ALA A 19 -7.15 -4.85 17.90
N VAL A 20 -7.84 -5.65 17.08
CA VAL A 20 -7.20 -6.61 16.19
C VAL A 20 -6.37 -5.76 15.25
N SER A 21 -5.10 -5.60 15.59
CA SER A 21 -4.11 -5.07 14.66
C SER A 21 -3.91 -6.17 13.65
N GLU A 22 -4.64 -6.10 12.53
CA GLU A 22 -4.17 -6.74 11.31
C GLU A 22 -2.73 -6.27 11.14
N THR A 23 -1.78 -7.21 11.19
CA THR A 23 -0.38 -6.96 10.86
C THR A 23 -0.37 -6.58 9.39
N ALA A 24 -0.61 -5.30 9.10
CA ALA A 24 -0.55 -4.77 7.77
C ALA A 24 0.88 -5.02 7.28
N ALA A 25 1.02 -5.83 6.23
CA ALA A 25 2.26 -5.97 5.49
C ALA A 25 2.87 -4.56 5.30
N GLN A 26 4.11 -4.38 5.76
CA GLN A 26 4.76 -3.08 5.69
C GLN A 26 5.15 -2.83 4.24
N ASP A 27 4.33 -2.07 3.50
CA ASP A 27 4.64 -1.70 2.12
C ASP A 27 5.87 -0.77 2.10
N THR A 28 6.86 -1.07 1.24
CA THR A 28 7.91 -0.12 0.88
C THR A 28 7.36 0.82 -0.19
N ILE A 29 7.36 2.13 0.10
CA ILE A 29 6.83 3.14 -0.81
C ILE A 29 7.98 3.94 -1.42
N ARG A 30 7.97 4.10 -2.75
CA ARG A 30 8.87 4.97 -3.50
C ARG A 30 8.08 6.02 -4.28
N GLN A 31 8.58 7.25 -4.31
CA GLN A 31 8.05 8.33 -5.15
C GLN A 31 8.90 8.43 -6.41
N ILE A 32 8.26 8.46 -7.57
CA ILE A 32 8.92 8.48 -8.88
C ILE A 32 8.42 9.67 -9.68
N ASP A 33 9.32 10.63 -9.92
CA ASP A 33 9.04 11.79 -10.77
C ASP A 33 9.13 11.40 -12.24
N ILE A 34 8.00 11.48 -12.95
CA ILE A 34 7.92 11.15 -14.37
C ILE A 34 8.45 12.32 -15.19
N GLN A 35 9.61 12.12 -15.79
CA GLN A 35 10.31 13.15 -16.56
C GLN A 35 9.64 13.38 -17.91
N LYS A 36 9.79 14.60 -18.45
CA LYS A 36 9.29 14.92 -19.80
C LYS A 36 9.95 14.01 -20.84
N GLY A 37 9.12 13.34 -21.65
CA GLY A 37 9.55 12.38 -22.67
C GLY A 37 9.73 10.95 -22.15
N GLN A 38 9.59 10.69 -20.85
CA GLN A 38 9.61 9.34 -20.31
C GLN A 38 8.30 8.62 -20.66
N VAL A 39 8.38 7.52 -21.41
CA VAL A 39 7.17 6.77 -21.82
C VAL A 39 6.94 5.55 -20.93
N TYR A 40 7.99 5.02 -20.30
CA TYR A 40 7.92 3.78 -19.54
C TYR A 40 8.49 3.93 -18.13
N LEU A 41 7.81 3.30 -17.19
CA LEU A 41 8.39 2.87 -15.92
C LEU A 41 8.69 1.38 -16.03
N ASN A 42 9.98 1.02 -16.04
CA ASN A 42 10.42 -0.36 -16.17
C ASN A 42 10.52 -1.02 -14.78
N LEU A 43 9.93 -2.20 -14.66
CA LEU A 43 9.87 -3.02 -13.47
C LEU A 43 10.81 -4.22 -13.67
N PRO A 44 11.93 -4.28 -12.95
CA PRO A 44 12.89 -5.38 -13.07
C PRO A 44 12.31 -6.66 -12.47
N VAL A 45 12.36 -7.77 -13.22
CA VAL A 45 11.83 -9.07 -12.78
C VAL A 45 12.91 -10.14 -12.85
N SER A 46 12.96 -11.01 -11.84
CA SER A 46 13.79 -12.22 -11.81
C SER A 46 12.90 -13.43 -11.57
N GLU A 47 13.04 -14.49 -12.37
CA GLU A 47 12.30 -15.74 -12.18
C GLU A 47 12.64 -16.45 -10.87
N SER A 48 13.80 -16.12 -10.28
CA SER A 48 14.26 -16.70 -9.01
C SER A 48 13.56 -16.10 -7.78
N ASN A 49 12.95 -14.92 -7.89
CA ASN A 49 12.37 -14.22 -6.74
C ASN A 49 10.94 -14.69 -6.45
N PRO A 50 10.44 -14.55 -5.21
CA PRO A 50 9.04 -14.81 -4.92
C PRO A 50 8.13 -13.78 -5.59
N LEU A 51 6.86 -14.16 -5.80
CA LEU A 51 5.85 -13.21 -6.26
C LEU A 51 5.60 -12.16 -5.18
N THR A 52 5.55 -10.90 -5.59
CA THR A 52 5.33 -9.77 -4.70
C THR A 52 4.26 -8.86 -5.30
N ARG A 53 3.31 -8.42 -4.46
CA ARG A 53 2.30 -7.44 -4.87
C ARG A 53 2.93 -6.05 -4.91
N MET A 54 2.64 -5.30 -5.97
CA MET A 54 2.97 -3.88 -6.05
C MET A 54 1.80 -3.06 -6.61
N ARG A 55 1.70 -1.80 -6.21
CA ARG A 55 0.69 -0.83 -6.66
C ARG A 55 1.37 0.43 -7.18
N ILE A 56 0.81 1.01 -8.24
CA ILE A 56 1.19 2.31 -8.76
C ILE A 56 0.00 3.26 -8.60
N SER A 57 0.23 4.43 -8.00
CA SER A 57 -0.81 5.42 -7.72
C SER A 57 -0.39 6.85 -8.06
N ASP A 58 -1.38 7.69 -8.34
CA ASP A 58 -1.28 9.15 -8.45
C ASP A 58 -2.10 9.77 -7.31
N GLY A 59 -1.41 10.15 -6.22
CA GLY A 59 -2.06 10.43 -4.94
C GLY A 59 -2.83 9.20 -4.43
N ASP A 60 -4.11 9.40 -4.10
CA ASP A 60 -5.00 8.33 -3.63
C ASP A 60 -5.60 7.47 -4.76
N LYS A 61 -5.38 7.86 -6.03
CA LYS A 61 -5.91 7.12 -7.17
C LYS A 61 -4.98 5.96 -7.53
N LEU A 62 -5.46 4.74 -7.33
CA LEU A 62 -4.83 3.55 -7.88
C LEU A 62 -4.85 3.62 -9.41
N LEU A 63 -3.67 3.56 -10.03
CA LEU A 63 -3.51 3.47 -11.47
C LEU A 63 -3.45 2.02 -11.92
N ASP A 64 -2.66 1.20 -11.22
CA ASP A 64 -2.52 -0.22 -11.53
C ASP A 64 -1.98 -1.03 -10.34
N GLN A 65 -2.15 -2.36 -10.40
CA GLN A 65 -1.63 -3.32 -9.44
C GLN A 65 -1.07 -4.56 -10.14
N PHE A 66 0.14 -4.95 -9.78
CA PHE A 66 0.81 -6.13 -10.32
C PHE A 66 1.18 -7.11 -9.21
N THR A 67 1.32 -8.38 -9.59
CA THR A 67 1.97 -9.41 -8.78
C THR A 67 3.14 -9.96 -9.60
N LEU A 68 4.37 -9.57 -9.25
CA LEU A 68 5.58 -9.83 -10.04
C LEU A 68 6.72 -10.28 -9.14
N LYS A 69 7.70 -11.00 -9.71
CA LYS A 69 8.92 -11.40 -9.01
C LYS A 69 9.99 -10.29 -9.08
N LEU A 70 9.71 -9.15 -8.44
CA LEU A 70 10.58 -7.96 -8.50
C LEU A 70 12.00 -8.27 -8.01
N THR A 71 12.99 -7.59 -8.58
CA THR A 71 14.39 -7.73 -8.15
C THR A 71 15.14 -6.41 -8.05
N ASP A 72 16.01 -6.28 -7.05
CA ASP A 72 16.99 -5.19 -6.93
C ASP A 72 18.35 -5.58 -7.58
N SER A 73 18.48 -6.82 -8.08
CA SER A 73 19.66 -7.33 -8.77
C SER A 73 19.49 -7.28 -10.30
N LYS A 74 20.38 -7.92 -11.06
CA LYS A 74 20.26 -8.01 -12.52
C LYS A 74 18.94 -8.72 -12.89
N PRO A 75 18.05 -8.10 -13.67
CA PRO A 75 16.80 -8.75 -14.06
C PRO A 75 17.00 -9.76 -15.18
N ASP A 76 16.13 -10.78 -15.19
CA ASP A 76 15.98 -11.72 -16.30
C ASP A 76 15.21 -11.05 -17.45
N TYR A 77 14.20 -10.24 -17.12
CA TYR A 77 13.42 -9.45 -18.07
C TYR A 77 12.77 -8.23 -17.40
N TRP A 78 12.16 -7.38 -18.22
CA TRP A 78 11.49 -6.17 -17.78
C TRP A 78 10.01 -6.21 -18.14
N VAL A 79 9.17 -5.87 -17.16
CA VAL A 79 7.78 -5.46 -17.40
C VAL A 79 7.76 -3.93 -17.43
N PHE A 80 6.84 -3.32 -18.16
CA PHE A 80 6.73 -1.86 -18.19
C PHE A 80 5.30 -1.40 -17.88
N PHE A 81 5.22 -0.22 -17.29
CA PHE A 81 3.99 0.55 -17.16
C PHE A 81 4.12 1.83 -18.01
N ASP A 82 3.12 2.11 -18.84
CA ASP A 82 3.09 3.31 -19.68
C ASP A 82 2.80 4.55 -18.81
N VAL A 83 3.74 5.49 -18.79
CA VAL A 83 3.66 6.74 -18.02
C VAL A 83 3.53 7.98 -18.93
N SER A 84 3.26 7.80 -20.22
CA SER A 84 3.11 8.90 -21.19
C SER A 84 1.99 9.89 -20.81
N ARG A 85 0.98 9.43 -20.07
CA ARG A 85 -0.14 10.27 -19.58
C ARG A 85 0.12 10.94 -18.23
N HIS A 86 1.28 10.65 -17.62
CA HIS A 86 1.63 11.08 -16.27
C HIS A 86 2.87 12.00 -16.25
N GLN A 87 3.19 12.64 -17.37
CA GLN A 87 4.34 13.55 -17.48
C GLN A 87 4.29 14.68 -16.46
N GLY A 88 5.42 14.94 -15.80
CA GLY A 88 5.55 16.01 -14.81
C GLY A 88 4.83 15.73 -13.48
N LYS A 89 4.30 14.51 -13.30
CA LYS A 89 3.73 14.05 -12.02
C LYS A 89 4.72 13.19 -11.25
N THR A 90 4.49 13.10 -9.95
CA THR A 90 5.13 12.12 -9.07
C THR A 90 4.17 10.97 -8.83
N LEU A 91 4.56 9.75 -9.20
CA LEU A 91 3.79 8.55 -8.94
C LEU A 91 4.32 7.84 -7.69
N SER A 92 3.41 7.27 -6.91
CA SER A 92 3.74 6.42 -5.77
C SER A 92 3.78 4.96 -6.21
N VAL A 93 4.88 4.27 -5.91
CA VAL A 93 5.05 2.82 -6.13
C VAL A 93 5.19 2.15 -4.78
N ALA A 94 4.18 1.37 -4.40
CA ALA A 94 4.17 0.60 -3.16
C ALA A 94 4.46 -0.88 -3.47
N VAL A 95 5.41 -1.48 -2.75
CA VAL A 95 5.76 -2.90 -2.86
C VAL A 95 5.49 -3.56 -1.52
N SER A 96 4.63 -4.58 -1.51
CA SER A 96 4.26 -5.29 -0.28
C SER A 96 5.34 -6.28 0.13
N HIS A 97 5.71 -6.28 1.41
CA HIS A 97 6.56 -7.33 1.96
C HIS A 97 5.67 -8.26 2.78
N GLU A 98 5.61 -9.54 2.40
CA GLU A 98 5.06 -10.57 3.28
C GLU A 98 6.11 -10.83 4.38
N ASN A 99 5.69 -10.73 5.65
CA ASN A 99 6.51 -11.04 6.82
C ASN A 99 6.79 -12.54 6.94
#